data_AF-A0A8C6P3G7-F1
#
_entry.id   AF-A0A8C6P3G7-F1
#
_cell.length_a   1.000
_cell.length_b   1.000
_cell.length_c   1.000
_cell.angle_alpha   90.00
_cell.angle_beta   90.00
_cell.angle_gamma   90.00
#
_symmetry.space_group_name_H-M   'P 1'
#
loop_
_entity.id
_entity.type
_entity.pdbx_description
1 polymer ?
#
loop_
_entity_poly.entity_id
_entity_poly.type
_entity_poly.pdbx_seq_one_letter_code
_entity_poly.pdbx_strand_id
1 'polypeptide(L)'
;MCNCVSRLSTHRAVGAGKREDQTQTDTQQKEPELVAGPSQYGSLWPLPQKVHISDVSFKLSSSNFQITDAKESSAGPSCNLLQSAYRRYYEYVFVGPKNQKRGRDQPAGPSEVTELQVWITSPDSDCDSFPTESSDESYELSVDQPVAVLKAPKVWGALHGLETFSQLVYEDEFGAKTINSTVISDFPRFAHRGVLLDSSRHFIPVKVILANLETMAMNKFNIFHWHIVDDSSFPYLSQTFPQLSEKVRNRDGYRIRYFLRYRPNSIVPTEHRFTSFETVPRFGIHVTFPPPPPNRKSNPDIQKFMEQQGFGQDFTKLESFYIQRLLDIVTTTQKGYMIWQEVFDNGVKLKPDTLIHVWKGNQQSYQREMANITSAGYRTLLSSPWYLNRIAYGQDWQAIYKADPQDFKGTDDQKKLVIGGEACLWGEFVDATNLTPRLWPRACAVAERLWSAKEVTDTNDAFNRLAVHRCRLVERGIPAQPLYTSYCPREYKGI
;
A
#
# COMPACT_ATOMS: atom_id res chain seq x y z
N MET A 1 64.16 14.54 -12.70
CA MET A 1 63.30 13.76 -11.80
C MET A 1 62.64 12.68 -12.65
N CYS A 2 63.27 11.52 -12.69
CA CYS A 2 62.91 10.41 -13.58
C CYS A 2 62.78 9.11 -12.77
N ASN A 3 61.72 8.37 -13.08
CA ASN A 3 61.63 6.92 -13.25
C ASN A 3 62.52 5.95 -12.45
N CYS A 4 61.81 4.90 -12.02
CA CYS A 4 62.15 3.47 -12.19
C CYS A 4 62.76 2.67 -11.02
N VAL A 5 62.29 1.40 -11.01
CA VAL A 5 62.94 0.14 -10.62
C VAL A 5 62.59 -0.47 -9.25
N SER A 6 61.91 -1.61 -9.37
CA SER A 6 61.85 -2.80 -8.52
C SER A 6 63.11 -3.15 -7.71
N ARG A 7 62.94 -3.60 -6.46
CA ARG A 7 63.86 -4.57 -5.85
C ARG A 7 63.11 -5.64 -5.06
N LEU A 8 63.15 -6.85 -5.61
CA LEU A 8 63.13 -8.09 -4.86
C LEU A 8 64.37 -8.16 -3.97
N SER A 9 64.20 -8.53 -2.70
CA SER A 9 65.25 -9.11 -1.88
C SER A 9 64.69 -10.28 -1.11
N THR A 10 65.28 -11.43 -1.39
CA THR A 10 65.08 -12.74 -0.76
C THR A 10 65.80 -12.81 0.59
N HIS A 11 65.12 -13.28 1.63
CA HIS A 11 65.77 -14.07 2.69
C HIS A 11 64.88 -15.25 3.09
N ARG A 12 65.50 -16.44 3.14
CA ARG A 12 64.93 -17.76 3.44
C ARG A 12 64.62 -17.93 4.93
N ALA A 13 63.41 -18.41 5.18
CA ALA A 13 62.93 -19.48 6.08
C ALA A 13 63.71 -19.86 7.36
N VAL A 14 63.00 -19.89 8.50
CA VAL A 14 62.91 -21.02 9.46
C VAL A 14 61.55 -20.99 10.19
N GLY A 15 60.88 -22.15 10.32
CA GLY A 15 60.05 -22.47 11.49
C GLY A 15 58.55 -22.68 11.26
N ALA A 16 58.16 -23.94 11.04
CA ALA A 16 56.77 -24.39 10.91
C ALA A 16 55.99 -24.33 12.24
N GLY A 17 54.72 -23.90 12.15
CA GLY A 17 53.71 -24.07 13.20
C GLY A 17 52.32 -24.10 12.55
N LYS A 18 51.76 -25.30 12.39
CA LYS A 18 50.43 -25.52 11.82
C LYS A 18 49.36 -24.80 12.65
N ARG A 19 48.59 -23.91 12.02
CA ARG A 19 47.20 -23.61 12.41
C ARG A 19 46.33 -23.93 11.21
N GLU A 20 45.51 -24.96 11.36
CA GLU A 20 44.41 -25.27 10.46
C GLU A 20 43.42 -24.12 10.56
N ASP A 21 43.38 -23.26 9.55
CA ASP A 21 42.33 -22.26 9.40
C ASP A 21 41.22 -22.89 8.57
N GLN A 22 40.13 -23.24 9.25
CA GLN A 22 38.87 -23.66 8.62
C GLN A 22 38.29 -22.46 7.87
N THR A 23 38.68 -22.29 6.62
CA THR A 23 38.00 -21.40 5.70
C THR A 23 36.63 -22.01 5.37
N GLN A 24 35.63 -21.62 6.16
CA GLN A 24 34.22 -21.73 5.76
C GLN A 24 34.06 -20.94 4.47
N THR A 25 33.85 -21.65 3.37
CA THR A 25 33.38 -21.09 2.11
C THR A 25 32.00 -20.49 2.36
N ASP A 26 31.97 -19.16 2.52
CA ASP A 26 30.75 -18.37 2.53
C ASP A 26 30.18 -18.38 1.10
N THR A 27 29.40 -19.41 0.78
CA THR A 27 28.56 -19.41 -0.43
C THR A 27 27.42 -18.42 -0.21
N GLN A 28 27.72 -17.13 -0.37
CA GLN A 28 26.71 -16.15 -0.71
C GLN A 28 26.08 -16.62 -2.03
N GLN A 29 24.88 -17.18 -1.93
CA GLN A 29 24.01 -17.40 -3.09
C GLN A 29 23.83 -16.04 -3.75
N LYS A 30 24.55 -15.81 -4.84
CA LYS A 30 24.42 -14.62 -5.67
C LYS A 30 23.00 -14.67 -6.25
N GLU A 31 22.09 -13.86 -5.72
CA GLU A 31 20.78 -13.68 -6.35
C GLU A 31 21.00 -13.31 -7.82
N PRO A 32 20.27 -13.93 -8.76
CA PRO A 32 20.44 -13.64 -10.18
C PRO A 32 20.22 -12.15 -10.42
N GLU A 33 21.20 -11.51 -11.07
CA GLU A 33 21.15 -10.10 -11.42
C GLU A 33 19.96 -9.87 -12.36
N LEU A 34 18.99 -9.05 -11.92
CA LEU A 34 17.82 -8.72 -12.74
C LEU A 34 18.30 -7.95 -13.97
N VAL A 35 17.94 -8.46 -15.15
CA VAL A 35 18.37 -7.86 -16.42
C VAL A 35 17.41 -6.75 -16.79
N ALA A 36 17.92 -5.52 -16.85
CA ALA A 36 17.15 -4.38 -17.32
C ALA A 36 16.80 -4.55 -18.82
N GLY A 37 15.52 -4.45 -19.16
CA GLY A 37 15.01 -4.57 -20.52
C GLY A 37 13.66 -3.87 -20.72
N PRO A 38 13.21 -3.65 -21.96
CA PRO A 38 11.89 -3.09 -22.21
C PRO A 38 10.80 -4.11 -21.83
N SER A 39 9.76 -3.66 -21.13
CA SER A 39 8.52 -4.43 -20.95
C SER A 39 7.58 -4.17 -22.11
N GLN A 40 6.94 -5.21 -22.63
CA GLN A 40 5.87 -5.07 -23.63
C GLN A 40 4.66 -4.29 -23.10
N TYR A 41 4.52 -4.17 -21.77
CA TYR A 41 3.46 -3.40 -21.11
C TYR A 41 3.93 -1.99 -20.69
N GLY A 42 5.07 -1.54 -21.20
CA GLY A 42 5.64 -0.23 -20.91
C GLY A 42 6.00 -0.09 -19.42
N SER A 43 5.29 0.78 -18.72
CA SER A 43 5.55 1.11 -17.30
C SER A 43 4.31 1.02 -16.42
N LEU A 44 3.33 0.22 -16.85
CA LEU A 44 2.08 0.00 -16.11
C LEU A 44 2.36 -0.68 -14.77
N TRP A 45 1.83 -0.08 -13.70
CA TRP A 45 1.92 -0.57 -12.33
C TRP A 45 0.72 -0.10 -11.48
N PRO A 46 -0.04 -1.02 -10.85
CA PRO A 46 -0.12 -2.45 -11.14
C PRO A 46 -0.42 -2.77 -12.61
N LEU A 47 0.01 -3.94 -13.08
CA LEU A 47 -0.33 -4.44 -14.41
C LEU A 47 -1.85 -4.78 -14.53
N PRO A 48 -2.60 -4.19 -15.48
CA PRO A 48 -4.01 -4.50 -15.65
C PRO A 48 -4.29 -5.96 -16.02
N GLN A 49 -5.52 -6.42 -15.74
CA GLN A 49 -5.97 -7.79 -16.06
C GLN A 49 -5.81 -8.16 -17.54
N LYS A 50 -6.17 -7.22 -18.45
CA LYS A 50 -6.02 -7.37 -19.90
C LYS A 50 -5.50 -6.07 -20.51
N VAL A 51 -4.45 -6.18 -21.30
CA VAL A 51 -3.79 -5.05 -21.96
C VAL A 51 -3.49 -5.42 -23.41
N HIS A 52 -3.92 -4.56 -24.34
CA HIS A 52 -3.55 -4.62 -25.74
C HIS A 52 -3.02 -3.25 -26.16
N ILE A 53 -1.70 -3.15 -26.37
CA ILE A 53 -1.03 -1.93 -26.83
C ILE A 53 -0.62 -2.14 -28.29
N SER A 54 -0.93 -1.17 -29.14
CA SER A 54 -0.54 -1.11 -30.55
C SER A 54 0.71 -0.24 -30.74
N ASP A 55 1.39 -0.39 -31.87
CA ASP A 55 2.50 0.48 -32.28
C ASP A 55 2.04 1.86 -32.78
N VAL A 56 0.74 2.03 -33.04
CA VAL A 56 0.16 3.32 -33.42
C VAL A 56 0.20 4.26 -32.22
N SER A 57 0.81 5.43 -32.38
CA SER A 57 0.92 6.44 -31.33
C SER A 57 0.31 7.78 -31.72
N PHE A 58 -0.16 8.50 -30.70
CA PHE A 58 -0.81 9.80 -30.80
C PHE A 58 -0.11 10.81 -29.91
N LYS A 59 -0.16 12.08 -30.31
CA LYS A 59 0.35 13.19 -29.49
C LYS A 59 -0.70 13.68 -28.49
N LEU A 60 -0.25 14.31 -27.40
CA LEU A 60 -1.09 15.09 -26.50
C LEU A 60 -0.49 16.48 -26.31
N SER A 61 -1.27 17.54 -26.51
CA SER A 61 -0.89 18.92 -26.17
C SER A 61 -1.58 19.41 -24.90
N SER A 62 -0.83 20.09 -24.04
CA SER A 62 -1.40 20.76 -22.86
C SER A 62 -2.30 21.95 -23.21
N SER A 63 -2.25 22.49 -24.43
CA SER A 63 -3.18 23.56 -24.83
C SER A 63 -4.56 23.02 -25.21
N ASN A 64 -4.62 21.78 -25.72
CA ASN A 64 -5.79 21.25 -26.41
C ASN A 64 -6.43 20.05 -25.69
N PHE A 65 -5.70 19.36 -24.82
CA PHE A 65 -6.18 18.19 -24.11
C PHE A 65 -7.11 18.55 -22.95
N GLN A 66 -8.26 17.88 -22.85
CA GLN A 66 -9.19 18.00 -21.74
C GLN A 66 -9.66 16.64 -21.24
N ILE A 67 -9.99 16.57 -19.94
CA ILE A 67 -10.66 15.43 -19.33
C ILE A 67 -12.07 15.87 -18.99
N THR A 68 -13.07 15.18 -19.51
CA THR A 68 -14.49 15.58 -19.46
C THR A 68 -15.38 14.40 -19.11
N ASP A 69 -16.56 14.69 -18.56
CA ASP A 69 -17.61 13.68 -18.42
C ASP A 69 -18.25 13.39 -19.79
N ALA A 70 -18.45 12.11 -20.12
CA ALA A 70 -19.22 11.71 -21.29
C ALA A 70 -20.69 12.18 -21.15
N LYS A 71 -21.35 12.47 -22.28
CA LYS A 71 -22.73 13.01 -22.27
C LYS A 71 -23.74 12.06 -21.63
N GLU A 72 -23.52 10.76 -21.79
CA GLU A 72 -24.35 9.68 -21.27
C GLU A 72 -23.93 9.23 -19.85
N SER A 73 -22.95 9.90 -19.25
CA SER A 73 -22.47 9.57 -17.90
C SER A 73 -23.51 9.95 -16.83
N SER A 74 -23.69 9.06 -15.86
CA SER A 74 -24.51 9.34 -14.67
C SER A 74 -23.83 10.31 -13.69
N ALA A 75 -22.50 10.44 -13.79
CA ALA A 75 -21.75 11.49 -13.11
C ALA A 75 -21.58 12.69 -14.06
N GLY A 76 -21.61 13.89 -13.49
CA GLY A 76 -21.40 15.13 -14.24
C GLY A 76 -20.66 16.17 -13.42
N PRO A 77 -20.76 17.47 -13.80
CA PRO A 77 -19.99 18.54 -13.17
C PRO A 77 -20.23 18.73 -11.67
N SER A 78 -21.33 18.22 -11.13
CA SER A 78 -21.62 18.21 -9.68
C SER A 78 -20.78 17.21 -8.89
N CYS A 79 -20.15 16.24 -9.55
CA CYS A 79 -19.35 15.21 -8.92
C CYS A 79 -17.95 15.73 -8.56
N ASN A 80 -17.82 16.39 -7.40
CA ASN A 80 -16.56 16.98 -6.94
C ASN A 80 -15.39 15.98 -6.91
N LEU A 81 -15.66 14.70 -6.61
CA LEU A 81 -14.64 13.65 -6.59
C LEU A 81 -13.95 13.51 -7.95
N LEU A 82 -14.73 13.41 -9.04
CA LEU A 82 -14.20 13.28 -10.39
C LEU A 82 -13.59 14.60 -10.88
N GLN A 83 -14.22 15.74 -10.61
CA GLN A 83 -13.67 17.04 -11.02
C GLN A 83 -12.30 17.34 -10.38
N SER A 84 -12.11 17.01 -9.10
CA SER A 84 -10.79 17.08 -8.45
C SER A 84 -9.81 16.08 -9.06
N ALA A 85 -10.26 14.87 -9.40
CA ALA A 85 -9.42 13.87 -10.06
C ALA A 85 -8.96 14.32 -11.44
N TYR A 86 -9.83 14.91 -12.26
CA TYR A 86 -9.50 15.41 -13.59
C TYR A 86 -8.40 16.46 -13.53
N ARG A 87 -8.53 17.44 -12.63
CA ARG A 87 -7.50 18.48 -12.43
C ARG A 87 -6.16 17.87 -12.02
N ARG A 88 -6.18 16.95 -11.04
CA ARG A 88 -4.98 16.31 -10.53
C ARG A 88 -4.27 15.46 -11.59
N TYR A 89 -5.01 14.66 -12.35
CA TYR A 89 -4.44 13.82 -13.40
C TYR A 89 -3.95 14.61 -14.60
N TYR A 90 -4.63 15.71 -14.94
CA TYR A 90 -4.12 16.67 -15.91
C TYR A 90 -2.76 17.24 -15.47
N GLU A 91 -2.63 17.61 -14.18
CA GLU A 91 -1.36 18.09 -13.62
C GLU A 91 -0.28 17.01 -13.65
N TYR A 92 -0.60 15.75 -13.33
CA TYR A 92 0.37 14.65 -13.42
C TYR A 92 0.87 14.38 -14.84
N VAL A 93 0.05 14.59 -15.86
CA VAL A 93 0.43 14.37 -17.26
C VAL A 93 1.29 15.51 -17.81
N PHE A 94 0.88 16.77 -17.58
CA PHE A 94 1.49 17.93 -18.24
C PHE A 94 2.30 18.85 -17.33
N VAL A 95 2.04 18.90 -16.03
CA VAL A 95 2.62 19.90 -15.12
C VAL A 95 3.68 19.24 -14.22
N GLY A 96 4.90 19.13 -14.76
CA GLY A 96 6.10 18.93 -13.93
C GLY A 96 6.40 20.17 -13.07
N PRO A 97 7.34 20.10 -12.10
CA PRO A 97 7.60 21.18 -11.14
C PRO A 97 7.85 22.53 -11.82
N LYS A 98 6.82 23.39 -11.75
CA LYS A 98 6.74 24.83 -12.03
C LYS A 98 7.89 25.42 -12.85
N ASN A 99 8.06 25.06 -14.13
CA ASN A 99 8.95 25.79 -15.05
C ASN A 99 8.78 25.41 -16.54
N GLN A 100 7.55 25.32 -17.05
CA GLN A 100 7.33 25.34 -18.50
C GLN A 100 6.35 26.46 -18.88
N LYS A 101 6.86 27.40 -19.67
CA LYS A 101 6.07 28.49 -20.26
C LYS A 101 5.06 27.88 -21.24
N ARG A 102 3.80 28.30 -21.13
CA ARG A 102 2.73 27.94 -22.08
C ARG A 102 3.17 28.32 -23.51
N GLY A 103 3.28 27.31 -24.39
CA GLY A 103 3.44 27.51 -25.82
C GLY A 103 2.14 28.07 -26.42
N ARG A 104 2.25 28.80 -27.54
CA ARG A 104 1.09 29.34 -28.27
C ARG A 104 0.18 28.22 -28.77
N ASP A 105 -1.13 28.43 -28.70
CA ASP A 105 -2.17 27.55 -29.25
C ASP A 105 -1.86 27.20 -30.71
N GLN A 106 -1.48 25.95 -30.97
CA GLN A 106 -1.44 25.40 -32.31
C GLN A 106 -2.68 24.52 -32.52
N PRO A 107 -3.32 24.59 -33.70
CA PRO A 107 -4.45 23.73 -34.02
C PRO A 107 -4.05 22.26 -33.97
N ALA A 108 -4.99 21.42 -33.51
CA ALA A 108 -4.73 20.01 -33.30
C ALA A 108 -4.30 19.31 -34.60
N GLY A 109 -3.28 18.48 -34.51
CA GLY A 109 -2.81 17.67 -35.65
C GLY A 109 -3.77 16.51 -35.94
N PRO A 110 -3.74 15.90 -37.14
CA PRO A 110 -4.59 14.73 -37.48
C PRO A 110 -4.23 13.46 -36.70
N SER A 111 -3.22 13.52 -35.82
CA SER A 111 -2.67 12.42 -35.04
C SER A 111 -2.63 12.73 -33.52
N GLU A 112 -3.66 13.42 -33.00
CA GLU A 112 -3.70 13.95 -31.62
C GLU A 112 -4.93 13.46 -30.85
N VAL A 113 -4.73 13.08 -29.58
CA VAL A 113 -5.82 12.86 -28.62
C VAL A 113 -6.09 14.19 -27.93
N THR A 114 -7.27 14.76 -28.17
CA THR A 114 -7.68 16.06 -27.62
C THR A 114 -8.60 15.92 -26.41
N GLU A 115 -9.20 14.76 -26.20
CA GLU A 115 -10.17 14.56 -25.12
C GLU A 115 -10.04 13.16 -24.51
N LEU A 116 -10.13 13.08 -23.18
CA LEU A 116 -10.44 11.84 -22.47
C LEU A 116 -11.85 11.97 -21.87
N GLN A 117 -12.80 11.23 -22.44
CA GLN A 117 -14.18 11.17 -21.97
C GLN A 117 -14.33 10.08 -20.91
N VAL A 118 -14.81 10.47 -19.74
CA VAL A 118 -15.06 9.57 -18.61
C VAL A 118 -16.55 9.25 -18.54
N TRP A 119 -16.90 7.98 -18.66
CA TRP A 119 -18.27 7.50 -18.72
C TRP A 119 -18.59 6.59 -17.53
N ILE A 120 -19.38 7.10 -16.58
CA ILE A 120 -19.98 6.29 -15.51
C ILE A 120 -21.28 5.68 -16.01
N THR A 121 -21.33 4.35 -16.03
CA THR A 121 -22.39 3.60 -16.71
C THR A 121 -23.54 3.16 -15.80
N SER A 122 -23.30 3.01 -14.50
CA SER A 122 -24.39 2.70 -13.56
C SER A 122 -25.23 3.96 -13.30
N PRO A 123 -26.56 3.85 -13.14
CA PRO A 123 -27.42 4.99 -12.82
C PRO A 123 -27.01 5.69 -11.52
N ASP A 124 -26.49 4.93 -10.56
CA ASP A 124 -25.96 5.39 -9.28
C ASP A 124 -24.44 5.49 -9.34
N SER A 125 -23.91 6.72 -9.48
CA SER A 125 -22.48 6.93 -9.65
C SER A 125 -21.65 6.65 -8.39
N ASP A 126 -22.25 6.72 -7.20
CA ASP A 126 -21.60 6.70 -5.88
C ASP A 126 -20.64 7.86 -5.60
N CYS A 127 -20.73 8.96 -6.34
CA CYS A 127 -19.84 10.11 -6.17
C CYS A 127 -19.88 10.73 -4.76
N ASP A 128 -21.07 10.79 -4.16
CA ASP A 128 -21.26 11.33 -2.82
C ASP A 128 -21.16 10.26 -1.72
N SER A 129 -21.02 8.99 -2.10
CA SER A 129 -20.89 7.85 -1.20
C SER A 129 -19.43 7.63 -0.77
N PHE A 130 -19.23 6.80 0.25
CA PHE A 130 -17.91 6.28 0.60
C PHE A 130 -17.75 4.90 -0.02
N PRO A 131 -16.52 4.49 -0.37
CA PRO A 131 -16.29 3.14 -0.85
C PRO A 131 -16.59 2.12 0.25
N THR A 132 -16.88 0.90 -0.17
CA THR A 132 -17.17 -0.27 0.65
C THR A 132 -16.38 -1.46 0.10
N GLU A 133 -16.34 -2.57 0.83
CA GLU A 133 -15.71 -3.81 0.35
C GLU A 133 -16.33 -4.30 -0.97
N SER A 134 -17.62 -4.02 -1.22
CA SER A 134 -18.34 -4.40 -2.45
C SER A 134 -18.34 -3.31 -3.52
N SER A 135 -17.59 -2.23 -3.35
CA SER A 135 -17.52 -1.16 -4.35
C SER A 135 -16.90 -1.67 -5.65
N ASP A 136 -17.55 -1.38 -6.78
CA ASP A 136 -17.04 -1.79 -8.09
C ASP A 136 -15.88 -0.88 -8.52
N GLU A 137 -14.71 -1.49 -8.66
CA GLU A 137 -13.44 -0.85 -9.03
C GLU A 137 -13.02 -1.19 -10.47
N SER A 138 -13.88 -1.85 -11.25
CA SER A 138 -13.61 -2.24 -12.63
C SER A 138 -13.72 -1.07 -13.60
N TYR A 139 -12.93 -1.12 -14.68
CA TYR A 139 -13.00 -0.14 -15.76
C TYR A 139 -12.50 -0.70 -17.10
N GLU A 140 -12.90 -0.04 -18.17
CA GLU A 140 -12.42 -0.24 -19.53
C GLU A 140 -11.82 1.07 -20.04
N LEU A 141 -10.61 1.03 -20.58
CA LEU A 141 -9.93 2.19 -21.16
C LEU A 141 -9.61 1.91 -22.62
N SER A 142 -10.08 2.77 -23.51
CA SER A 142 -9.77 2.75 -24.93
C SER A 142 -9.12 4.07 -25.33
N VAL A 143 -7.87 4.00 -25.78
CA VAL A 143 -7.10 5.14 -26.27
C VAL A 143 -7.12 5.10 -27.80
N ASP A 144 -7.85 6.05 -28.37
CA ASP A 144 -7.89 6.33 -29.81
C ASP A 144 -8.04 7.85 -30.02
N GLN A 145 -8.01 8.28 -31.27
CA GLN A 145 -8.13 9.69 -31.64
C GLN A 145 -9.44 10.02 -32.36
N PRO A 146 -9.96 11.25 -32.20
CA PRO A 146 -9.44 12.33 -31.36
C PRO A 146 -9.81 12.17 -29.86
N VAL A 147 -10.61 11.16 -29.51
CA VAL A 147 -11.19 10.98 -28.18
C VAL A 147 -10.82 9.61 -27.61
N ALA A 148 -10.15 9.63 -26.46
CA ALA A 148 -10.00 8.46 -25.60
C ALA A 148 -11.23 8.31 -24.69
N VAL A 149 -11.61 7.07 -24.37
CA VAL A 149 -12.79 6.76 -23.56
C VAL A 149 -12.40 5.91 -22.35
N LEU A 150 -12.72 6.39 -21.16
CA LEU A 150 -12.64 5.65 -19.91
C LEU A 150 -14.05 5.33 -19.41
N LYS A 151 -14.42 4.07 -19.45
CA LYS A 151 -15.74 3.59 -19.04
C LYS A 151 -15.63 2.83 -17.72
N ALA A 152 -16.50 3.13 -16.76
CA ALA A 152 -16.54 2.42 -15.49
C ALA A 152 -17.99 2.25 -14.99
N PRO A 153 -18.32 1.19 -14.25
CA PRO A 153 -19.62 1.08 -13.58
C PRO A 153 -19.82 2.18 -12.54
N LYS A 154 -18.79 2.49 -11.74
CA LYS A 154 -18.83 3.43 -10.61
C LYS A 154 -17.66 4.40 -10.65
N VAL A 155 -17.74 5.48 -9.85
CA VAL A 155 -16.63 6.46 -9.73
C VAL A 155 -15.30 5.84 -9.31
N TRP A 156 -15.31 4.74 -8.55
CA TRP A 156 -14.10 4.09 -8.03
C TRP A 156 -13.24 3.49 -9.16
N GLY A 157 -13.87 2.78 -10.11
CA GLY A 157 -13.19 2.28 -11.30
C GLY A 157 -12.64 3.41 -12.19
N ALA A 158 -13.36 4.52 -12.31
CA ALA A 158 -12.89 5.69 -13.06
C ALA A 158 -11.63 6.31 -12.42
N LEU A 159 -11.52 6.38 -11.09
CA LEU A 159 -10.30 6.85 -10.43
C LEU A 159 -9.09 5.96 -10.77
N HIS A 160 -9.27 4.63 -10.78
CA HIS A 160 -8.21 3.68 -11.15
C HIS A 160 -7.84 3.77 -12.63
N GLY A 161 -8.82 3.97 -13.50
CA GLY A 161 -8.60 4.15 -14.93
C GLY A 161 -7.89 5.47 -15.27
N LEU A 162 -8.15 6.55 -14.54
CA LEU A 162 -7.41 7.81 -14.66
C LEU A 162 -5.94 7.63 -14.26
N GLU A 163 -5.66 6.86 -13.19
CA GLU A 163 -4.29 6.48 -12.85
C GLU A 163 -3.65 5.77 -14.03
N THR A 164 -4.25 4.68 -14.52
CA THR A 164 -3.73 3.89 -15.64
C THR A 164 -3.49 4.73 -16.89
N PHE A 165 -4.43 5.61 -17.28
CA PHE A 165 -4.26 6.53 -18.40
C PHE A 165 -3.01 7.41 -18.22
N SER A 166 -2.79 7.96 -17.02
CA SER A 166 -1.62 8.78 -16.74
C SER A 166 -0.28 8.03 -16.85
N GLN A 167 -0.31 6.69 -16.71
CA GLN A 167 0.88 5.85 -16.83
C GLN A 167 1.21 5.48 -18.29
N LEU A 168 0.23 5.53 -19.18
CA LEU A 168 0.40 5.27 -20.61
C LEU A 168 1.05 6.44 -21.34
N VAL A 169 0.96 7.66 -20.79
CA VAL A 169 1.60 8.84 -21.38
C VAL A 169 3.09 8.82 -21.09
N TYR A 170 3.90 8.94 -22.13
CA TYR A 170 5.36 9.04 -22.05
C TYR A 170 5.87 10.27 -22.82
N GLU A 171 7.14 10.60 -22.62
CA GLU A 171 7.83 11.66 -23.38
C GLU A 171 8.70 11.02 -24.46
N ASP A 172 8.60 11.51 -25.70
CA ASP A 172 9.52 11.13 -26.77
C ASP A 172 10.90 11.79 -26.60
N GLU A 173 11.82 11.50 -27.53
CA GLU A 173 13.19 12.04 -27.50
C GLU A 173 13.26 13.58 -27.52
N PHE A 174 12.18 14.24 -27.97
CA PHE A 174 12.07 15.70 -28.04
C PHE A 174 11.24 16.29 -26.90
N GLY A 175 10.78 15.47 -25.96
CA GLY A 175 9.96 15.87 -24.82
C GLY A 175 8.48 16.05 -25.14
N ALA A 176 8.01 15.64 -26.32
CA ALA A 176 6.60 15.68 -26.67
C ALA A 176 5.85 14.53 -25.99
N LYS A 177 4.68 14.85 -25.42
CA LYS A 177 3.80 13.88 -24.76
C LYS A 177 3.15 13.00 -25.81
N THR A 178 3.36 11.69 -25.67
CA THR A 178 2.92 10.66 -26.60
C THR A 178 2.20 9.54 -25.85
N ILE A 179 1.22 8.91 -26.52
CA ILE A 179 0.49 7.75 -25.99
C ILE A 179 0.22 6.77 -27.13
N ASN A 180 0.32 5.47 -26.86
CA ASN A 180 -0.02 4.42 -27.84
C ASN A 180 -1.52 4.12 -27.82
N SER A 181 -2.07 3.76 -28.99
CA SER A 181 -3.40 3.17 -29.07
C SER A 181 -3.45 1.92 -28.23
N THR A 182 -4.35 1.92 -27.26
CA THR A 182 -4.37 0.95 -26.17
C THR A 182 -5.79 0.60 -25.80
N VAL A 183 -6.07 -0.69 -25.62
CA VAL A 183 -7.33 -1.20 -25.07
C VAL A 183 -7.02 -1.98 -23.79
N ILE A 184 -7.63 -1.55 -22.68
CA ILE A 184 -7.47 -2.15 -21.36
C ILE A 184 -8.84 -2.50 -20.79
N SER A 185 -8.94 -3.68 -20.18
CA SER A 185 -10.05 -4.09 -19.32
C SER A 185 -9.45 -4.55 -18.01
N ASP A 186 -9.85 -3.92 -16.91
CA ASP A 186 -9.16 -4.06 -15.64
C ASP A 186 -10.11 -4.08 -14.45
N PHE A 187 -9.70 -4.81 -13.41
CA PHE A 187 -10.40 -4.95 -12.14
C PHE A 187 -9.43 -5.54 -11.10
N PRO A 188 -9.62 -5.26 -9.81
CA PRO A 188 -8.75 -5.84 -8.78
C PRO A 188 -9.01 -7.34 -8.58
N ARG A 189 -7.93 -8.10 -8.36
CA ARG A 189 -8.01 -9.50 -7.92
C ARG A 189 -8.62 -9.65 -6.53
N PHE A 190 -8.30 -8.73 -5.62
CA PHE A 190 -8.79 -8.72 -4.24
C PHE A 190 -9.41 -7.38 -3.87
N ALA A 191 -10.53 -7.42 -3.15
CA ALA A 191 -11.28 -6.22 -2.74
C ALA A 191 -10.58 -5.44 -1.62
N HIS A 192 -9.87 -6.10 -0.71
CA HIS A 192 -9.19 -5.46 0.42
C HIS A 192 -7.70 -5.30 0.15
N ARG A 193 -7.27 -4.07 -0.14
CA ARG A 193 -5.86 -3.75 -0.44
C ARG A 193 -5.41 -2.64 0.48
N GLY A 194 -4.75 -3.02 1.56
CA GLY A 194 -4.45 -2.10 2.66
C GLY A 194 -2.99 -1.71 2.84
N VAL A 195 -2.83 -0.54 3.45
CA VAL A 195 -1.57 -0.11 4.07
C VAL A 195 -1.86 0.18 5.53
N LEU A 196 -1.14 -0.50 6.42
CA LEU A 196 -1.15 -0.21 7.86
C LEU A 196 -0.08 0.82 8.19
N LEU A 197 -0.49 1.92 8.81
CA LEU A 197 0.41 2.94 9.34
C LEU A 197 0.25 3.10 10.86
N ASP A 198 1.36 2.92 11.57
CA ASP A 198 1.46 3.14 13.01
C ASP A 198 1.86 4.58 13.31
N SER A 199 0.95 5.31 13.96
CA SER A 199 1.19 6.69 14.42
C SER A 199 1.30 6.82 15.94
N SER A 200 1.41 5.69 16.64
CA SER A 200 1.53 5.65 18.09
C SER A 200 3.00 5.55 18.53
N ARG A 201 3.77 4.64 17.94
CA ARG A 201 5.19 4.46 18.31
C ARG A 201 6.00 5.72 18.02
N HIS A 202 5.69 6.37 16.90
CA HIS A 202 6.09 7.75 16.62
C HIS A 202 4.92 8.52 16.01
N PHE A 203 4.82 9.81 16.33
CA PHE A 203 3.81 10.67 15.74
C PHE A 203 4.10 10.97 14.26
N ILE A 204 3.11 10.81 13.39
CA ILE A 204 3.23 11.11 11.96
C ILE A 204 2.44 12.39 11.61
N PRO A 205 3.09 13.48 11.13
CA PRO A 205 2.36 14.67 10.72
C PRO A 205 1.31 14.37 9.66
N VAL A 206 0.13 15.01 9.76
CA VAL A 206 -0.98 14.80 8.83
C VAL A 206 -0.56 14.99 7.37
N LYS A 207 0.32 15.97 7.08
CA LYS A 207 0.86 16.18 5.72
C LYS A 207 1.57 14.93 5.18
N VAL A 208 2.31 14.20 6.03
CA VAL A 208 2.99 12.95 5.64
C VAL A 208 1.97 11.84 5.41
N ILE A 209 0.93 11.74 6.26
CA ILE A 209 -0.17 10.78 6.04
C ILE A 209 -0.85 11.05 4.69
N LEU A 210 -1.24 12.30 4.41
CA LEU A 210 -1.90 12.69 3.17
C LEU A 210 -1.03 12.38 1.93
N ALA A 211 0.27 12.68 1.98
CA ALA A 211 1.18 12.35 0.88
C ALA A 211 1.29 10.82 0.62
N ASN A 212 1.20 10.01 1.67
CA ASN A 212 1.19 8.55 1.53
C ASN A 212 -0.17 8.03 1.05
N LEU A 213 -1.29 8.66 1.42
CA LEU A 213 -2.61 8.38 0.85
C LEU A 213 -2.65 8.69 -0.66
N GLU A 214 -2.04 9.79 -1.10
CA GLU A 214 -1.88 10.06 -2.54
C GLU A 214 -1.06 8.95 -3.22
N THR A 215 0.04 8.52 -2.60
CA THR A 215 0.87 7.42 -3.14
C THR A 215 0.14 6.08 -3.17
N MET A 216 -0.74 5.82 -2.19
CA MET A 216 -1.65 4.67 -2.18
C MET A 216 -2.58 4.68 -3.39
N ALA A 217 -3.18 5.82 -3.73
CA ALA A 217 -4.03 5.95 -4.92
C ALA A 217 -3.25 5.68 -6.22
N MET A 218 -2.03 6.20 -6.33
CA MET A 218 -1.15 5.91 -7.49
C MET A 218 -0.81 4.43 -7.66
N ASN A 219 -0.96 3.65 -6.58
CA ASN A 219 -0.71 2.21 -6.54
C ASN A 219 -2.01 1.38 -6.44
N LYS A 220 -3.19 2.00 -6.55
CA LYS A 220 -4.50 1.35 -6.47
C LYS A 220 -4.78 0.59 -5.16
N PHE A 221 -4.12 0.98 -4.06
CA PHE A 221 -4.58 0.61 -2.71
C PHE A 221 -5.90 1.32 -2.40
N ASN A 222 -6.75 0.71 -1.58
CA ASN A 222 -8.08 1.26 -1.25
C ASN A 222 -8.39 1.27 0.26
N ILE A 223 -7.62 0.57 1.09
CA ILE A 223 -7.77 0.55 2.54
C ILE A 223 -6.63 1.30 3.22
N PHE A 224 -6.95 2.25 4.09
CA PHE A 224 -6.01 2.84 5.04
C PHE A 224 -6.27 2.29 6.43
N HIS A 225 -5.41 1.37 6.89
CA HIS A 225 -5.49 0.81 8.23
C HIS A 225 -4.68 1.70 9.17
N TRP A 226 -5.37 2.50 9.96
CA TRP A 226 -4.71 3.46 10.82
C TRP A 226 -4.54 2.91 12.24
N HIS A 227 -3.34 2.40 12.53
CA HIS A 227 -2.97 1.97 13.88
C HIS A 227 -2.62 3.21 14.72
N ILE A 228 -3.65 3.86 15.25
CA ILE A 228 -3.55 5.23 15.78
C ILE A 228 -3.03 5.31 17.22
N VAL A 229 -3.23 4.28 18.04
CA VAL A 229 -2.84 4.22 19.46
C VAL A 229 -2.17 2.90 19.78
N ASP A 230 -1.26 2.91 20.76
CA ASP A 230 -0.51 1.74 21.23
C ASP A 230 0.16 2.08 22.58
N ASP A 231 1.04 1.21 23.09
CA ASP A 231 1.68 1.34 24.40
C ASP A 231 2.42 2.67 24.60
N SER A 232 3.09 3.17 23.55
CA SER A 232 3.98 4.32 23.64
C SER A 232 3.24 5.66 23.69
N SER A 233 2.10 5.81 23.00
CA SER A 233 1.38 7.08 22.97
C SER A 233 -0.11 6.96 22.62
N PHE A 234 -0.86 8.03 22.93
CA PHE A 234 -2.28 8.15 22.63
C PHE A 234 -2.56 9.49 21.91
N PRO A 235 -2.25 9.62 20.61
CA PRO A 235 -2.39 10.88 19.87
C PRO A 235 -3.83 11.21 19.45
N TYR A 236 -4.74 10.23 19.55
CA TYR A 236 -6.16 10.40 19.28
C TYR A 236 -6.83 11.27 20.36
N LEU A 237 -7.47 12.36 19.94
CA LEU A 237 -8.27 13.19 20.83
C LEU A 237 -9.73 12.72 20.86
N SER A 238 -10.05 11.87 21.84
CA SER A 238 -11.44 11.50 22.14
C SER A 238 -12.22 12.69 22.71
N GLN A 239 -13.41 12.95 22.16
CA GLN A 239 -14.32 13.98 22.69
C GLN A 239 -14.96 13.56 24.02
N THR A 240 -15.25 12.27 24.19
CA THR A 240 -15.90 11.72 25.39
C THR A 240 -14.92 11.43 26.51
N PHE A 241 -13.66 11.12 26.17
CA PHE A 241 -12.60 10.86 27.14
C PHE A 241 -11.32 11.68 26.83
N PRO A 242 -11.36 13.03 26.95
CA PRO A 242 -10.22 13.89 26.64
C PRO A 242 -8.95 13.52 27.43
N GLN A 243 -9.14 13.04 28.67
CA GLN A 243 -8.08 12.67 29.60
C GLN A 243 -7.14 11.57 29.09
N LEU A 244 -7.56 10.75 28.11
CA LEU A 244 -6.71 9.69 27.55
C LEU A 244 -5.47 10.30 26.89
N SER A 245 -5.67 11.32 26.07
CA SER A 245 -4.56 12.06 25.45
C SER A 245 -3.84 13.00 26.43
N GLU A 246 -4.55 13.52 27.44
CA GLU A 246 -3.98 14.50 28.39
C GLU A 246 -3.18 13.89 29.54
N LYS A 247 -3.43 12.63 29.93
CA LYS A 247 -2.68 11.97 31.00
C LYS A 247 -1.35 11.41 30.51
N VAL A 248 -1.30 10.93 29.25
CA VAL A 248 -0.04 10.54 28.60
C VAL A 248 0.94 11.73 28.53
N ARG A 249 0.42 12.95 28.39
CA ARG A 249 1.17 14.23 28.47
C ARG A 249 1.98 14.40 29.76
N ASN A 250 1.52 13.84 30.88
CA ASN A 250 1.98 14.19 32.23
C ASN A 250 2.86 13.11 32.89
N ARG A 251 3.32 12.10 32.14
CA ARG A 251 4.25 11.08 32.68
C ARG A 251 5.67 11.65 32.71
N ASP A 252 6.26 11.70 33.90
CA ASP A 252 7.53 12.38 34.21
C ASP A 252 8.71 11.97 33.31
N GLY A 253 9.46 12.96 32.82
CA GLY A 253 10.81 12.80 32.24
C GLY A 253 10.97 13.22 30.77
N TYR A 254 9.95 13.01 29.92
CA TYR A 254 9.99 13.43 28.52
C TYR A 254 9.17 14.71 28.31
N ARG A 255 9.83 15.87 28.41
CA ARG A 255 9.29 17.15 27.93
C ARG A 255 9.14 17.11 26.39
N ILE A 256 8.13 16.40 25.87
CA ILE A 256 7.69 16.52 24.47
C ILE A 256 7.02 17.89 24.35
N ARG A 257 7.79 18.91 23.95
CA ARG A 257 7.33 20.31 23.86
C ARG A 257 6.31 20.59 22.75
N TYR A 258 6.00 19.62 21.90
CA TYR A 258 5.00 19.74 20.84
C TYR A 258 4.16 18.47 20.76
N PHE A 259 3.07 18.39 21.52
CA PHE A 259 2.10 17.29 21.39
C PHE A 259 1.16 17.60 20.22
N LEU A 260 1.46 17.02 19.07
CA LEU A 260 0.58 17.06 17.91
C LEU A 260 -0.55 16.03 18.10
N ARG A 261 -1.78 16.42 17.76
CA ARG A 261 -2.99 15.61 17.95
C ARG A 261 -3.71 15.41 16.63
N TYR A 262 -4.35 14.27 16.49
CA TYR A 262 -5.31 14.07 15.41
C TYR A 262 -6.70 14.51 15.89
N ARG A 263 -7.36 15.38 15.13
CA ARG A 263 -8.77 15.72 15.35
C ARG A 263 -9.63 14.90 14.38
N PRO A 264 -10.86 14.49 14.77
CA PRO A 264 -11.70 13.58 14.00
C PRO A 264 -11.98 14.00 12.55
N ASN A 265 -11.98 15.31 12.24
CA ASN A 265 -12.31 15.82 10.90
C ASN A 265 -11.08 16.21 10.06
N SER A 266 -9.86 15.98 10.56
CA SER A 266 -8.64 16.52 9.93
C SER A 266 -8.06 15.66 8.81
N ILE A 267 -8.51 14.40 8.65
CA ILE A 267 -7.80 13.36 7.88
C ILE A 267 -8.70 12.68 6.85
N VAL A 268 -9.84 13.30 6.50
CA VAL A 268 -10.62 12.86 5.33
C VAL A 268 -10.21 13.76 4.17
N PRO A 269 -9.19 13.40 3.35
CA PRO A 269 -9.00 14.08 2.08
C PRO A 269 -10.29 13.89 1.28
N THR A 270 -10.99 14.98 1.01
CA THR A 270 -12.24 15.00 0.24
C THR A 270 -12.05 14.43 -1.17
N GLU A 271 -10.82 14.42 -1.66
CA GLU A 271 -10.46 14.06 -3.03
C GLU A 271 -10.03 12.59 -3.21
N HIS A 272 -9.67 11.90 -2.12
CA HIS A 272 -9.24 10.51 -2.14
C HIS A 272 -9.99 9.79 -1.01
N ARG A 273 -11.25 9.43 -1.28
CA ARG A 273 -12.07 8.71 -0.29
C ARG A 273 -11.51 7.30 -0.19
N PHE A 274 -10.78 7.02 0.88
CA PHE A 274 -10.37 5.66 1.25
C PHE A 274 -11.36 5.07 2.25
N THR A 275 -11.51 3.75 2.21
CA THR A 275 -12.06 2.99 3.33
C THR A 275 -11.03 3.00 4.46
N SER A 276 -11.30 3.70 5.57
CA SER A 276 -10.46 3.66 6.76
C SER A 276 -11.03 2.73 7.82
N PHE A 277 -10.16 1.91 8.41
CA PHE A 277 -10.44 1.20 9.64
C PHE A 277 -9.87 2.06 10.79
N GLU A 278 -10.79 2.77 11.44
CA GLU A 278 -10.70 3.65 12.62
C GLU A 278 -10.35 5.16 12.53
N THR A 279 -11.05 5.87 13.43
CA THR A 279 -11.28 7.33 13.69
C THR A 279 -12.31 8.11 12.88
N VAL A 280 -12.79 7.63 11.74
CA VAL A 280 -14.00 8.17 11.10
C VAL A 280 -15.04 7.06 11.00
N PRO A 281 -16.20 7.20 11.65
CA PRO A 281 -17.06 6.07 11.97
C PRO A 281 -17.90 5.67 10.77
N ARG A 282 -17.38 4.90 9.79
CA ARG A 282 -18.29 4.39 8.75
C ARG A 282 -18.16 2.91 8.36
N PHE A 283 -16.99 2.23 8.41
CA PHE A 283 -16.93 0.88 7.79
C PHE A 283 -16.25 -0.27 8.57
N GLY A 284 -15.56 -0.05 9.70
CA GLY A 284 -15.19 -1.15 10.61
C GLY A 284 -14.28 -0.77 11.77
N ILE A 285 -14.22 -1.63 12.78
CA ILE A 285 -13.34 -1.50 13.96
C ILE A 285 -12.34 -2.64 13.95
N HIS A 286 -11.04 -2.34 14.04
CA HIS A 286 -10.02 -3.36 14.21
C HIS A 286 -9.80 -3.62 15.71
N VAL A 287 -10.24 -4.78 16.19
CA VAL A 287 -10.19 -5.15 17.60
C VAL A 287 -8.99 -6.06 17.83
N THR A 288 -8.06 -5.59 18.66
CA THR A 288 -6.82 -6.31 18.97
C THR A 288 -6.83 -6.79 20.42
N PHE A 289 -6.00 -7.79 20.73
CA PHE A 289 -5.71 -8.07 22.13
C PHE A 289 -4.96 -6.88 22.73
N PRO A 290 -5.37 -6.36 23.89
CA PRO A 290 -4.53 -5.45 24.62
C PRO A 290 -3.24 -6.19 25.01
N PRO A 291 -2.07 -5.53 24.98
CA PRO A 291 -0.85 -6.12 25.49
C PRO A 291 -1.09 -6.52 26.95
N PRO A 292 -0.82 -7.79 27.31
CA PRO A 292 -1.26 -8.29 28.60
C PRO A 292 -0.39 -7.64 29.69
N PRO A 293 -0.98 -7.20 30.81
CA PRO A 293 -0.25 -6.39 31.78
C PRO A 293 0.97 -7.16 32.32
N PRO A 294 2.16 -6.52 32.44
CA PRO A 294 3.39 -7.19 32.88
C PRO A 294 3.22 -7.93 34.21
N ASN A 295 2.39 -7.36 35.09
CA ASN A 295 2.16 -7.84 36.45
C ASN A 295 0.92 -8.75 36.56
N ARG A 296 0.37 -9.26 35.46
CA ARG A 296 -0.90 -10.03 35.50
C ARG A 296 -0.83 -11.27 36.40
N LYS A 297 0.33 -11.92 36.43
CA LYS A 297 0.58 -13.10 37.27
C LYS A 297 0.83 -12.74 38.74
N SER A 298 1.33 -11.54 39.02
CA SER A 298 1.65 -11.07 40.37
C SER A 298 0.55 -10.21 40.99
N ASN A 299 -0.47 -9.82 40.21
CA ASN A 299 -1.57 -8.97 40.69
C ASN A 299 -2.60 -9.82 41.47
N PRO A 300 -2.82 -9.54 42.77
CA PRO A 300 -3.72 -10.33 43.61
C PRO A 300 -5.19 -10.24 43.18
N ASP A 301 -5.62 -9.11 42.62
CA ASP A 301 -7.00 -8.94 42.13
C ASP A 301 -7.25 -9.79 40.88
N ILE A 302 -6.25 -9.89 40.00
CA ILE A 302 -6.32 -10.74 38.81
C ILE A 302 -6.33 -12.21 39.23
N GLN A 303 -5.45 -12.62 40.15
CA GLN A 303 -5.44 -14.01 40.66
C GLN A 303 -6.77 -14.38 41.31
N LYS A 304 -7.35 -13.49 42.12
CA LYS A 304 -8.68 -13.69 42.70
C LYS A 304 -9.77 -13.83 41.63
N PHE A 305 -9.71 -13.04 40.57
CA PHE A 305 -10.66 -13.14 39.46
C PHE A 305 -10.49 -14.46 38.68
N MET A 306 -9.24 -14.90 38.45
CA MET A 306 -8.93 -16.18 37.80
C MET A 306 -9.51 -17.37 38.56
N GLU A 307 -9.42 -17.36 39.89
CA GLU A 307 -10.03 -18.36 40.77
C GLU A 307 -11.56 -18.33 40.69
N GLN A 308 -12.16 -17.14 40.78
CA GLN A 308 -13.62 -16.97 40.71
C GLN A 308 -14.24 -17.45 39.40
N GLN A 309 -13.55 -17.24 38.28
CA GLN A 309 -14.01 -17.68 36.96
C GLN A 309 -13.62 -19.13 36.64
N GLY A 310 -12.85 -19.80 37.52
CA GLY A 310 -12.38 -21.16 37.28
C GLY A 310 -11.37 -21.27 36.14
N PHE A 311 -10.64 -20.19 35.83
CA PHE A 311 -9.61 -20.17 34.77
C PHE A 311 -8.30 -20.83 35.22
N GLY A 312 -8.09 -21.00 36.53
CA GLY A 312 -6.87 -21.58 37.07
C GLY A 312 -5.65 -20.71 36.75
N GLN A 313 -4.58 -21.30 36.21
CA GLN A 313 -3.37 -20.58 35.81
C GLN A 313 -3.29 -20.31 34.29
N ASP A 314 -4.39 -20.56 33.57
CA ASP A 314 -4.45 -20.38 32.13
C ASP A 314 -4.94 -18.98 31.75
N PHE A 315 -3.99 -18.04 31.64
CA PHE A 315 -4.27 -16.64 31.31
C PHE A 315 -4.83 -16.44 29.89
N THR A 316 -4.73 -17.43 29.00
CA THR A 316 -5.35 -17.34 27.67
C THR A 316 -6.88 -17.28 27.76
N LYS A 317 -7.47 -17.91 28.80
CA LYS A 317 -8.91 -17.83 29.09
C LYS A 317 -9.33 -16.45 29.57
N LEU A 318 -8.47 -15.76 30.34
CA LEU A 318 -8.73 -14.37 30.76
C LEU A 318 -8.72 -13.42 29.56
N GLU A 319 -7.74 -13.58 28.68
CA GLU A 319 -7.62 -12.81 27.44
C GLU A 319 -8.85 -13.08 26.55
N SER A 320 -9.25 -14.35 26.39
CA SER A 320 -10.45 -14.76 25.65
C SER A 320 -11.75 -14.22 26.26
N PHE A 321 -11.86 -14.17 27.59
CA PHE A 321 -13.01 -13.59 28.28
C PHE A 321 -13.10 -12.07 28.03
N TYR A 322 -11.97 -11.37 28.12
CA TYR A 322 -11.92 -9.94 27.87
C TYR A 322 -12.32 -9.60 26.43
N ILE A 323 -11.72 -10.29 25.45
CA ILE A 323 -11.96 -10.00 24.04
C ILE A 323 -13.40 -10.35 23.66
N GLN A 324 -13.97 -11.44 24.18
CA GLN A 324 -15.38 -11.78 23.96
C GLN A 324 -16.30 -10.64 24.42
N ARG A 325 -16.08 -10.12 25.63
CA ARG A 325 -16.87 -9.00 26.15
C ARG A 325 -16.71 -7.73 25.32
N LEU A 326 -15.52 -7.48 24.78
CA LEU A 326 -15.28 -6.35 23.89
C LEU A 326 -15.99 -6.53 22.54
N LEU A 327 -15.92 -7.72 21.95
CA LEU A 327 -16.66 -8.06 20.73
C LEU A 327 -18.16 -7.90 20.95
N ASP A 328 -18.71 -8.36 22.08
CA ASP A 328 -20.13 -8.18 22.41
C ASP A 328 -20.51 -6.69 22.43
N ILE A 329 -19.69 -5.81 23.00
CA ILE A 329 -19.90 -4.36 22.97
C ILE A 329 -19.87 -3.82 21.54
N VAL A 330 -18.84 -4.17 20.75
CA VAL A 330 -18.70 -3.71 19.37
C VAL A 330 -19.90 -4.13 18.52
N THR A 331 -20.47 -5.31 18.76
CA THR A 331 -21.63 -5.78 18.02
C THR A 331 -22.89 -4.95 18.25
N THR A 332 -23.00 -4.24 19.38
CA THR A 332 -24.10 -3.29 19.63
C THR A 332 -24.04 -2.06 18.73
N THR A 333 -22.88 -1.77 18.14
CA THR A 333 -22.68 -0.61 17.27
C THR A 333 -23.14 -0.84 15.82
N GLN A 334 -23.60 -2.06 15.49
CA GLN A 334 -23.96 -2.49 14.13
C GLN A 334 -22.84 -2.33 13.09
N LYS A 335 -21.59 -2.30 13.54
CA LYS A 335 -20.40 -2.28 12.67
C LYS A 335 -19.79 -3.66 12.56
N GLY A 336 -19.24 -3.96 11.38
CA GLY A 336 -18.31 -5.07 11.21
C GLY A 336 -17.01 -4.82 11.99
N TYR A 337 -16.32 -5.89 12.34
CA TYR A 337 -15.03 -5.82 12.99
C TYR A 337 -14.03 -6.79 12.36
N MET A 338 -12.76 -6.43 12.47
CA MET A 338 -11.62 -7.22 12.08
C MET A 338 -10.80 -7.53 13.34
N ILE A 339 -10.12 -8.68 13.37
CA ILE A 339 -9.27 -9.10 14.50
C ILE A 339 -7.94 -9.65 13.99
N TRP A 340 -6.89 -9.52 14.79
CA TRP A 340 -5.67 -10.30 14.58
C TRP A 340 -5.90 -11.79 14.86
N GLN A 341 -5.11 -12.64 14.19
CA GLN A 341 -5.26 -14.09 14.22
C GLN A 341 -5.34 -14.71 15.63
N GLU A 342 -4.68 -14.15 16.65
CA GLU A 342 -4.67 -14.77 17.98
C GLU A 342 -6.07 -14.96 18.57
N VAL A 343 -7.02 -14.10 18.21
CA VAL A 343 -8.39 -14.19 18.74
C VAL A 343 -9.04 -15.48 18.23
N PHE A 344 -8.74 -15.86 16.98
CA PHE A 344 -9.13 -17.14 16.41
C PHE A 344 -8.32 -18.29 17.00
N ASP A 345 -6.98 -18.15 17.09
CA ASP A 345 -6.08 -19.17 17.64
C ASP A 345 -6.47 -19.60 19.06
N ASN A 346 -6.96 -18.65 19.88
CA ASN A 346 -7.39 -18.86 21.26
C ASN A 346 -8.80 -19.46 21.39
N GLY A 347 -9.51 -19.75 20.28
CA GLY A 347 -10.82 -20.39 20.30
C GLY A 347 -11.97 -19.49 20.79
N VAL A 348 -11.84 -18.18 20.64
CA VAL A 348 -12.91 -17.21 20.97
C VAL A 348 -14.12 -17.45 20.05
N LYS A 349 -15.34 -17.24 20.55
CA LYS A 349 -16.54 -17.40 19.74
C LYS A 349 -16.72 -16.16 18.85
N LEU A 350 -16.55 -16.35 17.56
CA LEU A 350 -16.63 -15.29 16.55
C LEU A 350 -17.97 -15.35 15.82
N LYS A 351 -18.45 -14.19 15.37
CA LYS A 351 -19.56 -14.13 14.42
C LYS A 351 -19.12 -14.61 13.04
N PRO A 352 -20.01 -15.24 12.24
CA PRO A 352 -19.65 -15.74 10.91
C PRO A 352 -19.08 -14.70 9.93
N ASP A 353 -19.45 -13.42 10.08
CA ASP A 353 -19.01 -12.32 9.23
C ASP A 353 -17.67 -11.68 9.66
N THR A 354 -17.07 -12.17 10.75
CA THR A 354 -15.78 -11.70 11.29
C THR A 354 -14.66 -11.83 10.27
N LEU A 355 -13.85 -10.78 10.15
CA LEU A 355 -12.64 -10.77 9.33
C LEU A 355 -11.40 -11.06 10.17
N ILE A 356 -10.64 -12.10 9.82
CA ILE A 356 -9.44 -12.51 10.58
C ILE A 356 -8.17 -12.15 9.79
N HIS A 357 -7.28 -11.40 10.43
CA HIS A 357 -6.05 -10.88 9.84
C HIS A 357 -4.83 -11.70 10.29
N VAL A 358 -4.23 -12.43 9.34
CA VAL A 358 -3.07 -13.32 9.54
C VAL A 358 -1.76 -12.55 9.38
N TRP A 359 -0.97 -12.52 10.46
CA TRP A 359 0.23 -11.70 10.53
C TRP A 359 1.48 -12.44 11.03
N LYS A 360 1.34 -13.62 11.65
CA LYS A 360 2.42 -14.35 12.32
C LYS A 360 2.98 -15.46 11.47
N GLY A 361 4.21 -15.81 11.83
CA GLY A 361 4.88 -17.00 11.32
C GLY A 361 5.63 -16.76 10.02
N ASN A 362 6.23 -17.84 9.53
CA ASN A 362 6.87 -17.89 8.22
C ASN A 362 5.86 -18.39 7.16
N GLN A 363 6.33 -18.59 5.94
CA GLN A 363 5.49 -19.07 4.82
C GLN A 363 4.64 -20.29 5.17
N GLN A 364 5.24 -21.34 5.72
CA GLN A 364 4.51 -22.56 6.04
C GLN A 364 3.47 -22.33 7.15
N SER A 365 3.80 -21.51 8.14
CA SER A 365 2.89 -21.18 9.25
C SER A 365 1.69 -20.37 8.78
N TYR A 366 1.91 -19.26 8.05
CA TYR A 366 0.77 -18.44 7.62
C TYR A 366 -0.08 -19.16 6.58
N GLN A 367 0.50 -19.98 5.69
CA GLN A 367 -0.28 -20.77 4.73
C GLN A 367 -1.20 -21.78 5.43
N ARG A 368 -0.72 -22.42 6.50
CA ARG A 368 -1.54 -23.30 7.34
C ARG A 368 -2.63 -22.52 8.06
N GLU A 369 -2.31 -21.34 8.56
CA GLU A 369 -3.28 -20.48 9.26
C GLU A 369 -4.41 -20.02 8.33
N MET A 370 -4.05 -19.58 7.12
CA MET A 370 -5.02 -19.23 6.07
C MET A 370 -5.93 -20.42 5.74
N ALA A 371 -5.38 -21.63 5.63
CA ALA A 371 -6.17 -22.85 5.40
C ALA A 371 -7.12 -23.16 6.58
N ASN A 372 -6.65 -23.04 7.82
CA ASN A 372 -7.44 -23.29 9.03
C ASN A 372 -8.62 -22.31 9.13
N ILE A 373 -8.36 -21.01 9.00
CA ILE A 373 -9.37 -19.95 9.10
C ILE A 373 -10.44 -20.12 8.02
N THR A 374 -10.03 -20.33 6.77
CA THR A 374 -10.98 -20.50 5.65
C THR A 374 -11.73 -21.82 5.76
N SER A 375 -11.14 -22.89 6.31
CA SER A 375 -11.85 -24.14 6.59
C SER A 375 -12.92 -24.00 7.68
N ALA A 376 -12.74 -23.06 8.61
CA ALA A 376 -13.73 -22.69 9.62
C ALA A 376 -14.82 -21.75 9.07
N GLY A 377 -14.75 -21.36 7.79
CA GLY A 377 -15.77 -20.55 7.11
C GLY A 377 -15.63 -19.03 7.28
N TYR A 378 -14.51 -18.55 7.83
CA TYR A 378 -14.29 -17.13 8.04
C TYR A 378 -13.55 -16.48 6.87
N ARG A 379 -13.85 -15.20 6.63
CA ARG A 379 -13.08 -14.36 5.71
C ARG A 379 -11.73 -14.00 6.33
N THR A 380 -10.71 -13.85 5.48
CA THR A 380 -9.35 -13.61 5.97
C THR A 380 -8.53 -12.64 5.11
N LEU A 381 -7.55 -12.00 5.76
CA LEU A 381 -6.53 -11.12 5.18
C LEU A 381 -5.14 -11.64 5.50
N LEU A 382 -4.20 -11.41 4.59
CA LEU A 382 -2.78 -11.71 4.80
C LEU A 382 -1.94 -10.42 4.94
N SER A 383 -1.11 -10.35 5.97
CA SER A 383 -0.01 -9.35 6.05
C SER A 383 1.33 -9.96 6.48
N SER A 384 1.37 -11.21 6.93
CA SER A 384 2.59 -11.86 7.44
C SER A 384 3.86 -11.69 6.58
N PRO A 385 3.84 -11.90 5.24
CA PRO A 385 5.01 -11.67 4.39
C PRO A 385 5.29 -10.18 4.09
N TRP A 386 4.40 -9.27 4.48
CA TRP A 386 4.40 -7.86 4.08
C TRP A 386 4.63 -6.90 5.25
N TYR A 387 5.44 -7.32 6.23
CA TYR A 387 5.92 -6.50 7.33
C TYR A 387 7.06 -5.59 6.86
N LEU A 388 6.72 -4.48 6.23
CA LEU A 388 7.67 -3.52 5.66
C LEU A 388 8.46 -2.77 6.72
N ASN A 389 8.06 -2.77 8.00
CA ASN A 389 8.94 -2.28 9.06
C ASN A 389 10.24 -3.10 9.17
N ARG A 390 10.22 -4.39 8.82
CA ARG A 390 11.38 -5.28 8.78
C ARG A 390 12.15 -5.04 7.49
N ILE A 391 13.25 -4.30 7.59
CA ILE A 391 14.14 -4.02 6.47
C ILE A 391 15.23 -5.09 6.38
N ALA A 392 15.65 -5.42 5.16
CA ALA A 392 16.81 -6.26 4.88
C ALA A 392 17.66 -5.59 3.81
N TYR A 393 18.96 -5.92 3.77
CA TYR A 393 19.82 -5.47 2.68
C TYR A 393 19.44 -6.19 1.38
N GLY A 394 19.48 -5.48 0.25
CA GLY A 394 19.20 -6.02 -1.08
C GLY A 394 17.78 -5.72 -1.56
N GLN A 395 17.28 -6.57 -2.45
CA GLN A 395 16.03 -6.37 -3.19
C GLN A 395 14.85 -7.13 -2.53
N ASP A 396 14.57 -6.81 -1.27
CA ASP A 396 13.53 -7.44 -0.45
C ASP A 396 12.12 -7.39 -1.09
N TRP A 397 11.87 -6.40 -1.97
CA TRP A 397 10.66 -6.27 -2.77
C TRP A 397 10.33 -7.52 -3.59
N GLN A 398 11.33 -8.30 -4.01
CA GLN A 398 11.10 -9.53 -4.79
C GLN A 398 10.37 -10.61 -3.97
N ALA A 399 10.76 -10.78 -2.70
CA ALA A 399 10.10 -11.73 -1.80
C ALA A 399 8.66 -11.28 -1.49
N ILE A 400 8.48 -9.97 -1.29
CA ILE A 400 7.18 -9.32 -1.10
C ILE A 400 6.27 -9.58 -2.30
N TYR A 401 6.81 -9.41 -3.52
CA TYR A 401 6.08 -9.57 -4.79
C TYR A 401 5.66 -11.03 -5.06
N LYS A 402 6.47 -12.01 -4.63
CA LYS A 402 6.22 -13.44 -4.85
C LYS A 402 5.19 -14.05 -3.89
N ALA A 403 4.95 -13.44 -2.73
CA ALA A 403 3.95 -13.94 -1.79
C ALA A 403 2.53 -13.84 -2.38
N ASP A 404 1.69 -14.86 -2.22
CA ASP A 404 0.30 -14.85 -2.71
C ASP A 404 -0.67 -15.28 -1.58
N PRO A 405 -1.69 -14.48 -1.24
CA PRO A 405 -2.68 -14.82 -0.20
C PRO A 405 -3.44 -16.13 -0.42
N GLN A 406 -3.56 -16.61 -1.66
CA GLN A 406 -4.27 -17.85 -2.01
C GLN A 406 -3.33 -19.05 -2.24
N ASP A 407 -2.03 -18.89 -1.99
CA ASP A 407 -1.03 -19.97 -2.08
C ASP A 407 -1.03 -20.85 -0.83
N PHE A 408 -2.16 -21.48 -0.55
CA PHE A 408 -2.29 -22.53 0.46
C PHE A 408 -3.13 -23.69 -0.06
N LYS A 409 -3.03 -24.84 0.63
CA LYS A 409 -3.83 -26.03 0.32
C LYS A 409 -5.26 -25.83 0.83
N GLY A 410 -6.20 -25.62 -0.07
CA GLY A 410 -7.63 -25.46 0.22
C GLY A 410 -8.48 -25.57 -1.06
N THR A 411 -9.79 -25.70 -0.88
CA THR A 411 -10.78 -25.72 -1.97
C THR A 411 -10.93 -24.33 -2.60
N ASP A 412 -11.52 -24.25 -3.80
CA ASP A 412 -11.77 -22.96 -4.44
C ASP A 412 -12.70 -22.07 -3.60
N ASP A 413 -13.68 -22.67 -2.91
CA ASP A 413 -14.58 -21.92 -2.01
C ASP A 413 -13.85 -21.40 -0.78
N GLN A 414 -12.91 -22.16 -0.22
CA GLN A 414 -12.02 -21.66 0.85
C GLN A 414 -11.17 -20.48 0.35
N LYS A 415 -10.64 -20.55 -0.87
CA LYS A 415 -9.84 -19.47 -1.45
C LYS A 415 -10.63 -18.20 -1.75
N LYS A 416 -11.94 -18.30 -2.00
CA LYS A 416 -12.85 -17.14 -2.14
C LYS A 416 -13.07 -16.38 -0.83
N LEU A 417 -12.84 -17.01 0.33
CA LEU A 417 -12.90 -16.33 1.63
C LEU A 417 -11.70 -15.42 1.89
N VAL A 418 -10.64 -15.52 1.07
CA VAL A 418 -9.50 -14.59 1.12
C VAL A 418 -9.88 -13.32 0.37
N ILE A 419 -10.08 -12.23 1.11
CA ILE A 419 -10.55 -10.97 0.52
C ILE A 419 -9.41 -10.00 0.17
N GLY A 420 -8.17 -10.33 0.55
CA GLY A 420 -6.96 -9.58 0.18
C GLY A 420 -5.89 -9.56 1.26
N GLY A 421 -5.28 -8.41 1.49
CA GLY A 421 -4.25 -8.25 2.51
C GLY A 421 -3.68 -6.85 2.63
N GLU A 422 -2.65 -6.71 3.46
CA GLU A 422 -2.12 -5.40 3.85
C GLU A 422 -0.59 -5.35 3.91
N ALA A 423 -0.02 -4.25 3.43
CA ALA A 423 1.37 -3.88 3.68
C ALA A 423 1.49 -3.17 5.04
N CYS A 424 2.22 -3.74 5.99
CA CYS A 424 2.30 -3.19 7.35
C CYS A 424 3.60 -2.42 7.60
N LEU A 425 3.46 -1.17 8.05
CA LEU A 425 4.58 -0.33 8.47
C LEU A 425 4.41 0.09 9.93
N TRP A 426 4.82 -0.80 10.83
CA TRP A 426 4.93 -0.52 12.26
C TRP A 426 5.98 0.54 12.57
N GLY A 427 5.73 1.31 13.63
CA GLY A 427 6.35 2.59 13.88
C GLY A 427 7.56 2.57 14.81
N GLU A 428 8.04 1.42 15.29
CA GLU A 428 9.14 1.37 16.29
C GLU A 428 10.42 2.07 15.80
N PHE A 429 10.67 2.06 14.48
CA PHE A 429 11.82 2.69 13.84
C PHE A 429 11.43 3.61 12.68
N VAL A 430 10.16 4.03 12.64
CA VAL A 430 9.60 4.78 11.52
C VAL A 430 8.91 6.03 12.03
N ASP A 431 9.30 7.17 11.49
CA ASP A 431 8.65 8.45 11.68
C ASP A 431 8.63 9.25 10.36
N ALA A 432 8.28 10.54 10.43
CA ALA A 432 8.24 11.41 9.25
C ALA A 432 9.53 11.46 8.43
N THR A 433 10.70 11.17 9.02
CA THR A 433 12.00 11.29 8.37
C THR A 433 12.29 10.17 7.38
N ASN A 434 11.71 8.98 7.59
CA ASN A 434 12.05 7.79 6.83
C ASN A 434 10.84 6.96 6.36
N LEU A 435 9.61 7.33 6.75
CA LEU A 435 8.39 6.61 6.39
C LEU A 435 8.24 6.42 4.88
N THR A 436 8.23 7.50 4.11
CA THR A 436 7.98 7.45 2.66
C THR A 436 9.03 6.63 1.90
N PRO A 437 10.36 6.86 2.05
CA PRO A 437 11.36 6.05 1.35
C PRO A 437 11.37 4.60 1.82
N ARG A 438 11.03 4.32 3.09
CA ARG A 438 10.92 2.95 3.58
C ARG A 438 9.71 2.24 2.97
N LEU A 439 8.58 2.92 2.84
CA LEU A 439 7.34 2.34 2.34
C LEU A 439 7.37 2.12 0.82
N TRP A 440 7.86 3.10 0.07
CA TRP A 440 7.80 3.12 -1.39
C TRP A 440 9.19 2.99 -2.01
N PRO A 441 9.42 2.11 -2.99
CA PRO A 441 8.42 1.37 -3.77
C PRO A 441 8.11 -0.05 -3.25
N ARG A 442 8.53 -0.43 -2.03
CA ARG A 442 8.31 -1.81 -1.54
C ARG A 442 6.83 -2.18 -1.42
N ALA A 443 5.98 -1.24 -0.99
CA ALA A 443 4.52 -1.44 -0.97
C ALA A 443 3.91 -1.53 -2.38
N CYS A 444 4.56 -0.99 -3.43
CA CYS A 444 4.11 -1.17 -4.80
C CYS A 444 4.07 -2.66 -5.19
N ALA A 445 5.02 -3.47 -4.71
CA ALA A 445 5.04 -4.92 -4.90
C ALA A 445 3.80 -5.62 -4.32
N VAL A 446 3.37 -5.20 -3.13
CA VAL A 446 2.12 -5.70 -2.51
C VAL A 446 0.91 -5.25 -3.33
N ALA A 447 0.91 -4.00 -3.79
CA ALA A 447 -0.17 -3.43 -4.59
C ALA A 447 -0.40 -4.23 -5.88
N GLU A 448 0.67 -4.56 -6.61
CA GLU A 448 0.57 -5.34 -7.84
C GLU A 448 0.06 -6.75 -7.60
N ARG A 449 0.54 -7.41 -6.55
CA ARG A 449 0.09 -8.76 -6.17
C ARG A 449 -1.39 -8.80 -5.78
N LEU A 450 -1.90 -7.74 -5.16
CA LEU A 450 -3.29 -7.66 -4.72
C LEU A 450 -4.25 -7.16 -5.82
N TRP A 451 -3.73 -6.50 -6.86
CA TRP A 451 -4.52 -6.00 -7.98
C TRP A 451 -4.52 -6.95 -9.19
N SER A 452 -3.33 -7.34 -9.65
CA SER A 452 -3.14 -7.99 -10.96
C SER A 452 -3.54 -9.46 -10.96
N ALA A 453 -3.63 -10.03 -12.17
CA ALA A 453 -3.88 -11.47 -12.34
C ALA A 453 -2.86 -12.32 -11.57
N LYS A 454 -3.28 -13.50 -11.12
CA LYS A 454 -2.46 -14.41 -10.31
C LYS A 454 -1.15 -14.78 -11.00
N GLU A 455 -1.20 -14.92 -12.32
CA GLU A 455 -0.14 -15.35 -13.22
C GLU A 455 0.94 -14.28 -13.43
N VAL A 456 0.67 -13.03 -13.05
CA VAL A 456 1.64 -11.93 -13.12
C VAL A 456 2.64 -12.09 -11.98
N THR A 457 3.71 -12.85 -12.25
CA THR A 457 4.75 -13.20 -11.26
C THR A 457 6.18 -13.06 -11.79
N ASP A 458 6.36 -12.71 -13.07
CA ASP A 458 7.70 -12.52 -13.64
C ASP A 458 8.41 -11.33 -12.96
N THR A 459 9.48 -11.63 -12.24
CA THR A 459 10.23 -10.64 -11.47
C THR A 459 11.08 -9.74 -12.35
N ASN A 460 11.53 -10.20 -13.52
CA ASN A 460 12.32 -9.39 -14.45
C ASN A 460 11.44 -8.32 -15.09
N ASP A 461 10.29 -8.72 -15.63
CA ASP A 461 9.30 -7.79 -16.17
C ASP A 461 8.81 -6.80 -15.09
N ALA A 462 8.52 -7.31 -13.87
CA ALA A 462 8.14 -6.47 -12.75
C ALA A 462 9.22 -5.44 -12.39
N PHE A 463 10.50 -5.82 -12.36
CA PHE A 463 11.59 -4.87 -12.10
C PHE A 463 11.64 -3.74 -13.11
N ASN A 464 11.51 -4.08 -14.41
CA ASN A 464 11.54 -3.10 -15.50
C ASN A 464 10.38 -2.08 -15.37
N ARG A 465 9.17 -2.54 -15.08
CA ARG A 465 8.01 -1.66 -14.87
C ARG A 465 8.11 -0.88 -13.57
N LEU A 466 8.51 -1.52 -12.47
CA LEU A 466 8.61 -0.90 -11.14
C LEU A 466 9.68 0.17 -11.08
N ALA A 467 10.81 -0.01 -11.78
CA ALA A 467 11.87 0.98 -11.85
C ALA A 467 11.35 2.29 -12.48
N VAL A 468 10.60 2.19 -13.58
CA VAL A 468 9.98 3.35 -14.23
C VAL A 468 8.86 3.94 -13.36
N HIS A 469 8.02 3.10 -12.74
CA HIS A 469 6.99 3.57 -11.81
C HIS A 469 7.60 4.32 -10.61
N ARG A 470 8.71 3.83 -10.05
CA ARG A 470 9.47 4.52 -8.99
C ARG A 470 9.93 5.90 -9.45
N CYS A 471 10.45 6.03 -10.67
CA CYS A 471 10.81 7.34 -11.21
C CYS A 471 9.58 8.25 -11.37
N ARG A 472 8.43 7.71 -11.79
CA ARG A 472 7.16 8.46 -11.85
C ARG A 472 6.73 8.97 -10.47
N LEU A 473 6.87 8.16 -9.41
CA LEU A 473 6.62 8.59 -8.04
C LEU A 473 7.53 9.75 -7.63
N VAL A 474 8.84 9.65 -7.95
CA VAL A 474 9.82 10.71 -7.70
C VAL A 474 9.47 12.00 -8.45
N GLU A 475 9.06 11.90 -9.71
CA GLU A 475 8.60 13.03 -10.52
C GLU A 475 7.36 13.71 -9.93
N ARG A 476 6.47 12.94 -9.32
CA ARG A 476 5.29 13.42 -8.58
C ARG A 476 5.63 13.93 -7.17
N GLY A 477 6.93 14.04 -6.83
CA GLY A 477 7.39 14.60 -5.56
C GLY A 477 7.42 13.60 -4.40
N ILE A 478 7.25 12.30 -4.66
CA ILE A 478 7.30 11.25 -3.65
C ILE A 478 8.74 10.72 -3.54
N PRO A 479 9.42 10.86 -2.38
CA PRO A 479 10.79 10.36 -2.19
C PRO A 479 10.82 8.82 -2.05
N ALA A 480 10.48 8.10 -3.11
CA ALA A 480 10.57 6.64 -3.16
C ALA A 480 12.04 6.18 -3.30
N GLN A 481 12.46 5.20 -2.50
CA GLN A 481 13.84 4.71 -2.53
C GLN A 481 14.16 3.98 -3.86
N PRO A 482 15.42 3.91 -4.29
CA PRO A 482 15.80 3.12 -5.46
C PRO A 482 15.63 1.61 -5.21
N LEU A 483 15.36 0.84 -6.28
CA LEU A 483 15.32 -0.64 -6.24
C LEU A 483 16.72 -1.26 -6.32
N TYR A 484 17.55 -0.67 -7.18
CA TYR A 484 18.93 -1.07 -7.46
C TYR A 484 19.69 0.13 -8.04
N THR A 485 20.97 -0.06 -8.39
CA THR A 485 21.77 0.98 -9.07
C THR A 485 21.10 1.41 -10.37
N SER A 486 20.67 2.68 -10.43
CA SER A 486 19.95 3.28 -11.56
C SER A 486 19.89 4.81 -11.38
N TYR A 487 19.32 5.51 -12.35
CA TYR A 487 19.00 6.94 -12.26
C TYR A 487 17.61 7.19 -12.85
N CYS A 488 16.95 8.26 -12.39
CA CYS A 488 15.75 8.78 -13.01
C CYS A 488 16.10 10.02 -13.84
N PRO A 489 15.50 10.22 -15.04
CA PRO A 489 15.71 11.44 -15.82
C PRO A 489 15.43 12.73 -15.04
N ARG A 490 14.49 12.66 -14.09
CA ARG A 490 14.17 13.72 -13.14
C ARG A 490 14.37 13.20 -11.71
N GLU A 491 15.54 13.47 -11.16
CA GLU A 491 15.88 13.07 -9.79
C GLU A 491 15.12 13.89 -8.73
N TYR A 492 14.98 13.29 -7.55
CA TYR A 492 14.36 13.94 -6.40
C TYR A 492 15.18 15.16 -5.96
N LYS A 493 14.53 16.32 -5.82
CA LYS A 493 15.21 17.60 -5.55
C LYS A 493 15.18 18.05 -4.08
N GLY A 494 14.69 17.21 -3.16
CA GLY A 494 14.52 17.60 -1.76
C GLY A 494 13.15 18.25 -1.47
N ILE A 495 12.91 18.52 -0.17
CA ILE A 495 11.75 19.31 0.32
C ILE A 495 12.12 20.78 0.36
#